data_AF-A0A929K7F7-F1
#
_entry.id   AF-A0A929K7F7-F1
#
_cell.length_a   1.000
_cell.length_b   1.000
_cell.length_c   1.000
_cell.angle_alpha   90.00
_cell.angle_beta   90.00
_cell.angle_gamma   90.00
#
_symmetry.space_group_name_H-M   'P 1'
#
loop_
_entity.id
_entity.type
_entity.pdbx_description
1 polymer ?
#
loop_
_entity_poly.entity_id
_entity_poly.type
_entity_poly.pdbx_seq_one_letter_code
_entity_poly.pdbx_strand_id
1 'polypeptide(L)' 'SKLALSARAFHRIIKIGRTIADLEESTTVTMAHLSEAVQYRSLDRERI' A
#
# COMPACT_ATOMS: atom_id res chain seq x y z
N SER A 1 -0.27 -14.64 -14.30
CA SER A 1 1.09 -14.27 -13.84
C SER A 1 1.01 -13.87 -12.39
N LYS A 2 1.64 -14.61 -11.46
CA LYS A 2 1.77 -14.19 -10.04
C LYS A 2 2.14 -12.71 -10.04
N LEU A 3 1.39 -11.86 -9.31
CA LEU A 3 1.72 -10.44 -9.20
C LEU A 3 3.24 -10.35 -9.00
N ALA A 4 3.93 -9.67 -9.91
CA ALA A 4 5.36 -9.40 -9.80
C ALA A 4 5.57 -8.36 -8.68
N LEU A 5 5.12 -8.70 -7.46
CA LEU A 5 5.46 -8.03 -6.23
C LEU A 5 6.88 -8.47 -5.93
N SER A 6 7.84 -7.76 -6.50
CA SER A 6 9.20 -7.82 -5.98
C SER A 6 9.16 -7.50 -4.49
N ALA A 7 10.12 -8.02 -3.71
CA ALA A 7 10.22 -7.70 -2.28
C ALA A 7 10.16 -6.19 -2.02
N ARG A 8 10.69 -5.38 -2.94
CA ARG A 8 10.61 -3.91 -2.92
C ARG A 8 9.18 -3.38 -3.08
N ALA A 9 8.38 -3.95 -3.97
CA ALA A 9 6.99 -3.54 -4.16
C ALA A 9 6.14 -3.87 -2.93
N PHE A 10 6.37 -5.04 -2.31
CA PHE A 10 5.73 -5.40 -1.05
C PHE A 10 6.11 -4.45 0.09
N HIS A 11 7.40 -4.15 0.24
CA HIS A 11 7.87 -3.20 1.26
C HIS A 11 7.28 -1.79 1.08
N ARG A 12 7.09 -1.33 -0.16
CA ARG A 12 6.43 -0.04 -0.43
C ARG A 12 4.96 -0.05 -0.02
N ILE A 13 4.23 -1.15 -0.26
CA ILE A 13 2.83 -1.28 0.18
C ILE A 13 2.73 -1.19 1.71
N ILE A 14 3.63 -1.86 2.44
CA ILE A 14 3.66 -1.75 3.91
C ILE A 14 3.93 -0.32 4.36
N LYS A 15 4.88 0.38 3.73
CA LYS A 15 5.20 1.77 4.08
C LYS A 15 4.00 2.69 3.86
N ILE A 16 3.34 2.59 2.71
CA ILE A 16 2.16 3.40 2.39
C ILE A 16 1.00 3.05 3.34
N GLY A 17 0.75 1.76 3.59
CA GLY A 17 -0.30 1.34 4.52
C GLY A 17 -0.06 1.82 5.95
N ARG A 18 1.19 1.94 6.38
CA ARG A 18 1.53 2.57 7.67
C ARG A 18 1.26 4.07 7.64
N THR A 19 1.65 4.78 6.57
CA THR A 19 1.33 6.21 6.44
C THR A 19 -0.18 6.46 6.45
N ILE A 20 -0.98 5.62 5.80
CA ILE A 20 -2.46 5.73 5.83
C ILE A 20 -2.97 5.51 7.26
N ALA A 21 -2.48 4.47 7.96
CA ALA A 21 -2.84 4.23 9.35
C ALA A 21 -2.49 5.42 10.26
N ASP A 22 -1.31 6.02 10.04
CA ASP A 22 -0.86 7.19 10.80
C ASP A 22 -1.75 8.42 10.52
N LEU A 23 -2.20 8.61 9.28
CA LEU A 23 -3.12 9.70 8.90
C LEU A 23 -4.54 9.53 9.46
N GLU A 24 -4.99 8.29 9.65
CA GLU A 24 -6.27 7.97 10.30
C GLU A 24 -6.16 7.88 11.83
N GLU A 25 -5.01 8.24 12.41
CA GLU A 25 -4.71 8.11 13.84
C GLU A 25 -4.92 6.67 14.38
N SER A 26 -4.84 5.68 13.50
CA SER A 26 -5.01 4.27 13.87
C SER A 26 -3.71 3.70 14.44
N THR A 27 -3.79 3.19 15.66
CA THR A 27 -2.66 2.53 16.34
C THR A 27 -2.22 1.23 15.66
N THR A 28 -3.09 0.65 14.82
CA THR A 28 -2.82 -0.62 14.12
C THR A 28 -3.00 -0.48 12.62
N VAL A 29 -2.13 -1.15 11.86
CA VAL A 29 -2.29 -1.27 10.42
C VAL A 29 -3.34 -2.35 10.15
N THR A 30 -4.48 -1.95 9.59
CA THR A 30 -5.58 -2.85 9.26
C THR A 30 -5.52 -3.29 7.80
N MET A 31 -6.34 -4.29 7.44
CA MET A 31 -6.50 -4.71 6.05
C MET A 31 -7.04 -3.58 5.14
N ALA A 32 -7.79 -2.62 5.70
CA ALA A 32 -8.29 -1.48 4.94
C ALA A 32 -7.13 -0.59 4.46
N HIS A 33 -6.19 -0.23 5.36
CA HIS A 33 -5.03 0.59 4.99
C HIS A 33 -4.14 -0.10 3.93
N LEU A 34 -4.00 -1.43 4.02
CA LEU A 34 -3.25 -2.20 3.03
C LEU A 34 -3.97 -2.26 1.68
N SER A 35 -5.29 -2.41 1.67
CA SER A 35 -6.10 -2.39 0.44
C SER A 35 -5.96 -1.04 -0.27
N GLU A 36 -6.03 0.07 0.47
CA GLU A 36 -5.88 1.40 -0.07
C GLU A 36 -4.44 1.64 -0.57
N ALA A 37 -3.41 1.19 0.16
CA ALA A 37 -2.02 1.24 -0.29
C ALA A 37 -1.78 0.49 -1.61
N VAL A 38 -2.46 -0.65 -1.82
CA VAL A 38 -2.41 -1.39 -3.09
C VAL A 38 -3.08 -0.60 -4.21
N GLN A 39 -4.21 0.05 -3.94
CA GLN A 39 -4.94 0.87 -4.91
C GLN A 39 -4.11 2.09 -5.36
N TYR A 40 -3.47 2.80 -4.43
CA TYR A 40 -2.55 3.90 -4.76
C TYR A 40 -1.44 3.46 -5.71
N ARG A 41 -0.90 2.25 -5.54
CA ARG A 41 0.14 1.69 -6.42
C ARG A 41 -0.38 1.37 -7.83
N SER A 42 -1.65 1.04 -8.00
CA SER A 42 -2.25 0.81 -9.32
C SER A 42 -2.49 2.14 -10.04
N LEU A 43 -3.02 3.14 -9.32
CA LEU A 43 -3.20 4.51 -9.81
C LEU A 43 -1.87 5.16 -10.23
N ASP A 44 -0.79 4.96 -9.45
CA ASP A 44 0.56 5.47 -9.78
C ASP A 44 1.13 4.85 -11.07
N ARG A 45 0.73 3.61 -11.42
CA ARG A 45 1.16 2.97 -12.69
C ARG A 45 0.35 3.42 -13.91
N GLU A 46 -0.88 3.88 -13.71
CA GLU A 46 -1.78 4.29 -14.79
C GLU A 46 -1.60 5.75 -15.18
N ARG A 47 -0.94 6.54 -14.31
CA ARG A 47 -0.60 7.96 -14.55
C ARG A 47 0.73 8.19 -15.27
N ILE A 48 1.43 7.13 -15.70
CA ILE A 48 2.67 7.18 -16.51
C ILE A 48 2.30 6.81 -17.95
#